data_AF-A0AAD1XGV2-F1
#
_entry.id   AF-A0AAD1XGV2-F1
#
_cell.length_a   1.000
_cell.length_b   1.000
_cell.length_c   1.000
_cell.angle_alpha   90.00
_cell.angle_beta   90.00
_cell.angle_gamma   90.00
#
_symmetry.space_group_name_H-M   'P 1'
#
loop_
_entity.id
_entity.type
_entity.pdbx_description
1 polymer ?
#
loop_
_entity_poly.entity_id
_entity_poly.type
_entity_poly.pdbx_seq_one_letter_code
_entity_poly.pdbx_strand_id
1 'polypeptide(L)'
;MRISIFTVLTSIIGVLYAQTCQEIQCSDIDLTDNSNINVGDECLKSFSGSSTVLSSCNTYDKQYCHMTATSPMAGVCKSNATRFEFYPVEIALPGERCDPQRALYECGYGYRSCSAFRCLGFLENERCARHEDCNPGLFCDTTLNTCQKIKDLDNQCQQSQDCGRTATCIFLNSADANGKCTEYYTVPQGTSIYAKTEEDTFVCEDGYGSLTTVTGEYEYKIGTDFVAGSYECGKAILSEKAGEECKTSFDCYSSDGSVFAKCDCSSGSNSKICGILPGNEEWKDYFSSVKKYYKATKNCHGAQTFEGVCGESELNDKKQCKKAMAKNYIQYTEASECVKLYSNKYLFPEVNEVEEWCNTKRKYTLLGINSGYGPSISVLVLTMLTAFLSFSL
;
A
#
# COMPACT_ATOMS: atom_id res chain seq x y z
N MET A 1 -59.87 -29.77 3.15
CA MET A 1 -59.35 -28.56 3.81
C MET A 1 -57.93 -28.84 4.24
N ARG A 2 -57.01 -27.96 3.86
CA ARG A 2 -55.55 -28.09 4.02
C ARG A 2 -55.13 -28.20 5.49
N ILE A 3 -54.04 -28.91 5.77
CA ILE A 3 -52.86 -28.47 6.54
C ILE A 3 -51.92 -29.68 6.64
N SER A 4 -50.82 -29.63 5.87
CA SER A 4 -49.65 -30.50 5.99
C SER A 4 -48.64 -29.80 6.89
N ILE A 5 -48.33 -30.36 8.06
CA ILE A 5 -47.30 -29.85 8.97
C ILE A 5 -46.64 -31.05 9.69
N PHE A 6 -45.34 -31.18 9.45
CA PHE A 6 -44.30 -31.85 10.25
C PHE A 6 -44.13 -33.38 10.15
N THR A 7 -43.08 -33.77 9.41
CA THR A 7 -41.91 -34.35 10.09
C THR A 7 -40.66 -34.00 9.31
N VAL A 8 -39.84 -33.17 9.95
CA VAL A 8 -38.59 -32.59 9.47
C VAL A 8 -37.51 -33.65 9.61
N LEU A 9 -37.10 -34.25 8.50
CA LEU A 9 -35.85 -35.01 8.45
C LEU A 9 -35.38 -35.19 7.01
N THR A 10 -34.66 -34.19 6.51
CA THR A 10 -33.50 -34.38 5.62
C THR A 10 -32.81 -33.04 5.38
N SER A 11 -31.57 -32.97 5.90
CA SER A 11 -30.44 -32.27 5.30
C SER A 11 -30.57 -30.76 5.08
N ILE A 12 -30.50 -30.02 6.19
CA ILE A 12 -29.79 -28.73 6.22
C ILE A 12 -28.30 -29.05 5.97
N ILE A 13 -27.89 -29.09 4.71
CA ILE A 13 -26.48 -28.90 4.28
C ILE A 13 -26.26 -27.39 4.23
N GLY A 14 -26.37 -26.76 5.39
CA GLY A 14 -26.33 -25.32 5.55
C GLY A 14 -25.71 -24.99 6.89
N VAL A 15 -24.50 -24.45 6.83
CA VAL A 15 -23.78 -23.82 7.93
C VAL A 15 -23.19 -24.79 8.95
N LEU A 16 -21.99 -25.30 8.65
CA LEU A 16 -20.90 -25.56 9.61
C LEU A 16 -19.63 -25.89 8.81
N TYR A 17 -19.25 -25.02 7.87
CA TYR A 17 -17.83 -24.87 7.58
C TYR A 17 -17.26 -24.13 8.78
N ALA A 18 -16.90 -24.87 9.84
CA ALA A 18 -15.85 -24.40 10.71
C ALA A 18 -14.61 -24.33 9.81
N GLN A 19 -14.31 -23.13 9.30
CA GLN A 19 -13.01 -22.87 8.68
C GLN A 19 -11.97 -23.20 9.75
N THR A 20 -11.34 -24.35 9.62
CA THR A 20 -10.21 -24.75 10.44
C THR A 20 -9.05 -23.85 10.03
N CYS A 21 -8.54 -23.04 10.95
CA CYS A 21 -7.31 -22.31 10.73
C CYS A 21 -6.18 -23.32 10.50
N GLN A 22 -5.32 -23.06 9.52
CA GLN A 22 -4.11 -23.85 9.31
C GLN A 22 -2.94 -23.10 9.93
N GLU A 23 -2.42 -23.59 11.05
CA GLU A 23 -1.12 -23.16 11.56
C GLU A 23 -0.02 -23.62 10.59
N ILE A 24 0.86 -22.69 10.22
CA ILE A 24 1.94 -22.95 9.26
C ILE A 24 3.25 -23.06 10.00
N GLN A 25 3.68 -24.30 10.25
CA GLN A 25 5.00 -24.60 10.75
C GLN A 25 6.02 -24.50 9.61
N CYS A 26 7.23 -24.05 9.93
CA CYS A 26 8.29 -23.85 8.93
C CYS A 26 8.66 -25.15 8.19
N SER A 27 8.38 -26.32 8.79
CA SER A 27 8.60 -27.65 8.21
C SER A 27 7.54 -28.05 7.19
N ASP A 28 6.35 -27.44 7.24
CA ASP A 28 5.18 -27.84 6.45
C ASP A 28 5.10 -27.07 5.13
N ILE A 29 6.03 -26.12 4.92
CA ILE A 29 6.31 -25.57 3.61
C ILE A 29 7.11 -26.63 2.84
N ASP A 30 6.39 -27.66 2.39
CA ASP A 30 6.95 -28.66 1.51
C ASP A 30 7.12 -28.05 0.12
N LEU A 31 8.33 -27.54 -0.12
CA LEU A 31 8.74 -27.01 -1.43
C LEU A 31 8.77 -28.10 -2.53
N THR A 32 8.36 -29.34 -2.22
CA THR A 32 8.24 -30.44 -3.19
C THR A 32 6.89 -30.47 -3.92
N ASP A 33 5.88 -29.72 -3.46
CA ASP A 33 4.63 -29.59 -4.21
C ASP A 33 4.77 -28.52 -5.29
N ASN A 34 4.56 -28.91 -6.55
CA ASN A 34 4.89 -28.21 -7.80
C ASN A 34 4.12 -26.88 -8.06
N SER A 35 3.85 -26.09 -7.03
CA SER A 35 3.43 -24.71 -7.18
C SER A 35 4.68 -23.83 -7.36
N ASN A 36 4.77 -23.17 -8.52
CA ASN A 36 5.87 -22.28 -8.88
C ASN A 36 5.98 -21.11 -7.90
N ILE A 37 6.77 -21.27 -6.85
CA ILE A 37 7.13 -20.17 -5.96
C ILE A 37 8.22 -19.34 -6.65
N ASN A 38 7.80 -18.24 -7.30
CA ASN A 38 8.71 -17.23 -7.81
C ASN A 38 9.20 -16.37 -6.63
N VAL A 39 10.32 -16.76 -6.01
CA VAL A 39 11.08 -15.89 -5.11
C VAL A 39 11.87 -14.93 -6.00
N GLY A 40 11.48 -13.66 -5.96
CA GLY A 40 11.83 -12.65 -6.97
C GLY A 40 13.29 -12.19 -7.01
N ASP A 41 14.28 -13.09 -6.91
CA ASP A 41 15.69 -12.85 -7.26
C ASP A 41 16.58 -14.12 -7.34
N GLU A 42 16.04 -15.33 -7.17
CA GLU A 42 16.83 -16.57 -7.15
C GLU A 42 16.60 -17.42 -8.41
N CYS A 43 17.67 -17.73 -9.14
CA CYS A 43 17.60 -18.70 -10.22
C CYS A 43 17.59 -20.12 -9.65
N LEU A 44 16.41 -20.72 -9.56
CA LEU A 44 16.27 -22.12 -9.18
C LEU A 44 16.78 -23.01 -10.31
N LYS A 45 17.61 -24.00 -9.98
CA LYS A 45 17.98 -25.08 -10.91
C LYS A 45 17.66 -26.43 -10.28
N SER A 46 16.74 -27.18 -10.88
CA SER A 46 16.42 -28.51 -10.39
C SER A 46 17.55 -29.49 -10.71
N PHE A 47 17.92 -30.31 -9.74
CA PHE A 47 18.66 -31.54 -9.96
C PHE A 47 17.83 -32.68 -9.39
N SER A 48 17.45 -33.63 -10.25
CA SER A 48 17.02 -35.00 -9.91
C SER A 48 16.41 -35.18 -8.50
N GLY A 49 15.24 -34.59 -8.26
CA GLY A 49 14.43 -34.85 -7.07
C GLY A 49 14.78 -34.06 -5.79
N SER A 50 15.74 -33.12 -5.83
CA SER A 50 15.98 -32.19 -4.73
C SER A 50 16.38 -30.81 -5.25
N SER A 51 15.62 -29.78 -4.91
CA SER A 51 15.97 -28.38 -5.21
C SER A 51 16.92 -27.87 -4.12
N THR A 52 18.19 -27.71 -4.45
CA THR A 52 19.13 -26.95 -3.62
C THR A 52 19.26 -25.55 -4.19
N VAL A 53 19.21 -24.53 -3.33
CA VAL A 53 19.45 -23.12 -3.68
C VAL A 53 20.87 -23.01 -4.25
N LEU A 54 20.98 -22.92 -5.57
CA LEU A 54 22.24 -22.76 -6.27
C LEU A 54 22.39 -21.28 -6.62
N SER A 55 23.02 -20.55 -5.70
CA SER A 55 23.60 -19.21 -5.87
C SER A 55 22.63 -18.10 -6.31
N SER A 56 22.47 -17.09 -5.45
CA SER A 56 22.04 -15.76 -5.87
C SER A 56 22.84 -15.30 -7.09
N CYS A 57 22.18 -14.79 -8.14
CA CYS A 57 22.89 -14.15 -9.26
C CYS A 57 23.89 -13.12 -8.73
N ASN A 58 25.05 -12.96 -9.37
CA ASN A 58 26.07 -12.07 -8.84
C ASN A 58 25.57 -10.62 -8.84
N THR A 59 25.21 -10.15 -7.65
CA THR A 59 24.67 -8.80 -7.46
C THR A 59 25.73 -7.72 -7.69
N TYR A 60 27.01 -8.02 -7.50
CA TYR A 60 28.10 -7.11 -7.84
C TYR A 60 28.22 -6.86 -9.35
N ASP A 61 27.81 -7.84 -10.17
CA ASP A 61 27.86 -7.77 -11.64
C ASP A 61 26.52 -7.35 -12.27
N LYS A 62 25.56 -6.86 -11.46
CA LYS A 62 24.22 -6.42 -11.92
C LYS A 62 23.50 -7.48 -12.76
N GLN A 63 23.58 -8.73 -12.34
CA GLN A 63 22.89 -9.83 -12.98
C GLN A 63 21.46 -9.97 -12.45
N TYR A 64 20.51 -10.23 -13.34
CA TYR A 64 19.12 -10.53 -12.98
C TYR A 64 18.72 -11.90 -13.52
N CYS A 65 17.79 -12.58 -12.85
CA CYS A 65 17.30 -13.87 -13.29
C CYS A 65 16.29 -13.69 -14.44
N HIS A 66 16.72 -13.92 -15.68
CA HIS A 66 15.86 -13.78 -16.85
C HIS A 66 15.17 -15.10 -17.19
N MET A 67 13.85 -15.14 -17.09
CA MET A 67 13.05 -16.30 -17.46
C MET A 67 13.02 -16.50 -18.98
N THR A 68 13.24 -17.73 -19.43
CA THR A 68 13.12 -18.09 -20.85
C THR A 68 11.68 -18.47 -21.18
N ALA A 69 11.16 -18.03 -22.33
CA ALA A 69 9.76 -18.23 -22.73
C ALA A 69 9.33 -19.71 -22.82
N THR A 70 10.30 -20.63 -22.87
CA THR A 70 10.09 -22.07 -23.00
C THR A 70 10.15 -22.84 -21.68
N SER A 71 10.51 -22.20 -20.56
CA SER A 71 10.48 -22.83 -19.24
C SER A 71 10.35 -21.78 -18.12
N PRO A 72 9.20 -21.71 -17.41
CA PRO A 72 8.99 -20.74 -16.32
C PRO A 72 9.84 -21.02 -15.07
N MET A 73 10.62 -22.11 -15.05
CA MET A 73 11.46 -22.51 -13.90
C MET A 73 12.96 -22.53 -14.20
N ALA A 74 13.38 -22.21 -15.44
CA ALA A 74 14.78 -22.12 -15.81
C ALA A 74 15.12 -20.67 -16.18
N GLY A 75 15.43 -19.89 -15.16
CA GLY A 75 16.01 -18.56 -15.33
C GLY A 75 17.51 -18.66 -15.65
N VAL A 76 17.99 -17.75 -16.48
CA VAL A 76 19.43 -17.58 -16.72
C VAL A 76 19.83 -16.23 -16.13
N CYS A 77 20.83 -16.20 -15.26
CA CYS A 77 21.41 -14.93 -14.81
C CYS A 77 21.97 -14.21 -16.04
N LYS A 78 21.31 -13.12 -16.45
CA LYS A 78 21.78 -12.27 -17.54
C LYS A 78 22.48 -11.05 -16.97
N SER A 79 23.69 -10.79 -17.45
CA SER A 79 24.41 -9.55 -17.17
C SER A 79 23.73 -8.39 -17.89
N ASN A 80 23.37 -7.36 -17.14
CA ASN A 80 22.81 -6.16 -17.71
C ASN A 80 23.91 -5.34 -18.43
N ALA A 81 23.85 -5.27 -19.76
CA ALA A 81 24.84 -4.57 -20.57
C ALA A 81 24.63 -3.04 -20.61
N THR A 82 23.46 -2.54 -20.19
CA THR A 82 23.13 -1.12 -20.29
C THR A 82 22.96 -0.53 -18.89
N ARG A 83 23.62 0.60 -18.62
CA ARG A 83 23.49 1.35 -17.36
C ARG A 83 22.08 1.92 -17.12
N PHE A 84 21.10 1.62 -17.98
CA PHE A 84 19.83 2.32 -18.08
C PHE A 84 18.57 1.43 -17.99
N GLU A 85 18.71 0.11 -17.90
CA GLU A 85 17.55 -0.81 -18.04
C GLU A 85 16.80 -1.19 -16.76
N PHE A 86 17.23 -0.77 -15.56
CA PHE A 86 16.62 -1.23 -14.29
C PHE A 86 16.33 -0.13 -13.28
N TYR A 87 15.73 0.96 -13.72
CA TYR A 87 14.92 1.70 -12.78
C TYR A 87 13.49 1.70 -13.31
N PRO A 88 12.55 1.00 -12.68
CA PRO A 88 11.21 1.57 -12.57
C PRO A 88 11.40 2.87 -11.80
N VAL A 89 11.76 3.95 -12.51
CA VAL A 89 11.60 5.29 -11.96
C VAL A 89 10.09 5.45 -11.95
N GLU A 90 9.51 5.53 -10.76
CA GLU A 90 8.11 5.93 -10.65
C GLU A 90 7.89 7.13 -11.57
N ILE A 91 6.86 7.02 -12.41
CA ILE A 91 6.57 8.03 -13.41
C ILE A 91 6.39 9.36 -12.67
N ALA A 92 7.29 10.31 -12.95
CA ALA A 92 7.28 11.62 -12.34
C ALA A 92 6.19 12.48 -12.97
N LEU A 93 5.38 13.11 -12.13
CA LEU A 93 4.37 14.08 -12.56
C LEU A 93 5.01 15.45 -12.82
N PRO A 94 4.35 16.32 -13.61
CA PRO A 94 4.76 17.72 -13.73
C PRO A 94 5.05 18.37 -12.38
N GLY A 95 6.16 19.09 -12.31
CA GLY A 95 6.69 19.69 -11.09
C GLY A 95 7.56 18.78 -10.23
N GLU A 96 7.52 17.46 -10.42
CA GLU A 96 8.38 16.52 -9.70
C GLU A 96 9.80 16.51 -10.28
N ARG A 97 10.77 16.02 -9.49
CA ARG A 97 12.18 16.03 -9.88
C ARG A 97 12.43 15.09 -11.05
N CYS A 98 13.28 15.53 -11.98
CA CYS A 98 13.73 14.71 -13.11
C CYS A 98 15.18 15.00 -13.46
N ASP A 99 15.76 14.07 -14.19
CA ASP A 99 17.04 14.21 -14.87
C ASP A 99 16.79 14.64 -16.34
N PRO A 100 17.37 15.78 -16.79
CA PRO A 100 17.26 16.24 -18.17
C PRO A 100 17.64 15.19 -19.22
N GLN A 101 18.58 14.29 -18.91
CA GLN A 101 19.01 13.24 -19.84
C GLN A 101 18.03 12.06 -19.91
N ARG A 102 17.16 11.92 -18.90
CA ARG A 102 16.21 10.80 -18.77
C ARG A 102 14.75 11.26 -18.80
N ALA A 103 14.51 12.55 -19.08
CA ALA A 103 13.22 13.20 -19.07
C ALA A 103 12.13 12.45 -19.85
N LEU A 104 12.46 11.91 -21.02
CA LEU A 104 11.49 11.19 -21.86
C LEU A 104 10.96 9.91 -21.19
N TYR A 105 11.74 9.31 -20.29
CA TYR A 105 11.41 8.09 -19.57
C TYR A 105 10.86 8.36 -18.17
N GLU A 106 11.37 9.40 -17.50
CA GLU A 106 10.95 9.76 -16.13
C GLU A 106 9.67 10.60 -16.12
N CYS A 107 9.54 11.58 -17.01
CA CYS A 107 8.36 12.43 -17.09
C CYS A 107 7.30 11.77 -17.97
N GLY A 108 6.27 11.18 -17.36
CA GLY A 108 5.25 10.42 -18.10
C GLY A 108 4.10 11.24 -18.67
N TYR A 109 3.95 12.49 -18.23
CA TYR A 109 2.80 13.34 -18.54
C TYR A 109 3.21 14.73 -19.05
N GLY A 110 2.24 15.46 -19.61
CA GLY A 110 2.45 16.80 -20.14
C GLY A 110 3.43 16.80 -21.32
N TYR A 111 4.45 17.66 -21.24
CA TYR A 111 5.47 17.79 -22.30
C TYR A 111 6.50 16.66 -22.31
N ARG A 112 6.51 15.78 -21.30
CA ARG A 112 7.52 14.71 -21.14
C ARG A 112 8.95 15.22 -21.29
N SER A 113 9.18 16.41 -20.75
CA SER A 113 10.45 17.11 -20.80
C SER A 113 10.82 17.61 -19.40
N CYS A 114 12.11 17.84 -19.20
CA CYS A 114 12.66 18.22 -17.92
C CYS A 114 13.36 19.57 -18.06
N SER A 115 12.97 20.53 -17.25
CA SER A 115 13.59 21.86 -17.20
C SER A 115 13.78 22.26 -15.75
N ALA A 116 14.93 22.87 -15.45
CA ALA A 116 15.33 23.19 -14.07
C ALA A 116 15.19 21.98 -13.11
N PHE A 117 15.54 20.78 -13.60
CA PHE A 117 15.41 19.50 -12.88
C PHE A 117 13.97 19.16 -12.45
N ARG A 118 12.94 19.67 -13.15
CA ARG A 118 11.53 19.33 -12.92
C ARG A 118 10.78 19.00 -14.21
N CYS A 119 9.86 18.03 -14.11
CA CYS A 119 9.03 17.65 -15.24
C CYS A 119 8.09 18.80 -15.62
N LEU A 120 7.95 19.06 -16.93
CA LEU A 120 7.10 20.12 -17.44
C LEU A 120 5.72 19.59 -17.83
N GLY A 121 4.67 20.20 -17.26
CA GLY A 121 3.28 20.03 -17.64
C GLY A 121 2.80 21.13 -18.58
N PHE A 122 1.58 20.98 -19.08
CA PHE A 122 0.89 21.99 -19.85
C PHE A 122 0.53 23.22 -18.98
N LEU A 123 0.56 24.40 -19.60
CA LEU A 123 0.29 25.70 -19.00
C LEU A 123 -1.22 25.98 -18.96
N GLU A 124 -1.61 27.03 -18.23
CA GLU A 124 -3.01 27.48 -18.15
C GLU A 124 -3.58 27.72 -19.56
N ASN A 125 -4.79 27.20 -19.81
CA ASN A 125 -5.53 27.21 -21.09
C ASN A 125 -4.94 26.36 -22.22
N GLU A 126 -3.84 25.63 -22.00
CA GLU A 126 -3.37 24.64 -22.97
C GLU A 126 -4.21 23.37 -22.92
N ARG A 127 -4.30 22.66 -24.05
CA ARG A 127 -5.11 21.44 -24.14
C ARG A 127 -4.50 20.30 -23.33
N CYS A 128 -5.34 19.61 -22.57
CA CYS A 128 -4.97 18.45 -21.76
C CYS A 128 -5.98 17.33 -21.97
N ALA A 129 -5.58 16.09 -21.65
CA ALA A 129 -6.48 14.95 -21.64
C ALA A 129 -6.74 14.43 -20.23
N ARG A 130 -5.78 14.64 -19.31
CA ARG A 130 -5.81 14.14 -17.94
C ARG A 130 -5.24 15.18 -16.98
N HIS A 131 -5.60 15.10 -15.71
CA HIS A 131 -5.15 16.08 -14.70
C HIS A 131 -3.63 16.09 -14.56
N GLU A 132 -3.00 14.92 -14.66
CA GLU A 132 -1.55 14.71 -14.60
C GLU A 132 -0.79 15.41 -15.72
N ASP A 133 -1.45 15.82 -16.81
CA ASP A 133 -0.78 16.50 -17.93
C ASP A 133 -0.45 17.97 -17.61
N CYS A 134 -1.12 18.58 -16.63
CA CYS A 134 -1.01 20.00 -16.30
C CYS A 134 0.16 20.29 -15.35
N ASN A 135 0.61 21.54 -15.25
CA ASN A 135 1.58 21.93 -14.21
C ASN A 135 0.96 21.95 -12.80
N PRO A 136 1.77 21.84 -11.73
CA PRO A 136 1.29 22.02 -10.36
C PRO A 136 0.50 23.31 -10.17
N GLY A 137 -0.58 23.25 -9.39
CA GLY A 137 -1.52 24.36 -9.22
C GLY A 137 -2.56 24.47 -10.34
N LEU A 138 -2.53 23.57 -11.32
CA LEU A 138 -3.53 23.43 -12.37
C LEU A 138 -4.16 22.02 -12.32
N PHE A 139 -5.34 21.89 -12.91
CA PHE A 139 -6.00 20.62 -13.18
C PHE A 139 -6.57 20.62 -14.61
N CYS A 140 -6.78 19.46 -15.20
CA CYS A 140 -7.43 19.36 -16.50
C CYS A 140 -8.96 19.47 -16.36
N ASP A 141 -9.56 20.55 -16.85
CA ASP A 141 -11.01 20.66 -16.94
C ASP A 141 -11.49 19.78 -18.11
N THR A 142 -12.23 18.71 -17.79
CA THR A 142 -12.69 17.72 -18.78
C THR A 142 -13.80 18.25 -19.69
N THR A 143 -14.49 19.33 -19.29
CA THR A 143 -15.52 19.98 -20.12
C THR A 143 -14.85 20.87 -21.17
N LEU A 144 -13.82 21.63 -20.78
CA LEU A 144 -13.09 22.53 -21.68
C LEU A 144 -11.92 21.85 -22.39
N ASN A 145 -11.47 20.69 -21.90
CA ASN A 145 -10.24 19.99 -22.29
C ASN A 145 -9.01 20.90 -22.23
N THR A 146 -8.90 21.70 -21.16
CA THR A 146 -7.76 22.62 -20.96
C THR A 146 -7.31 22.65 -19.51
N CYS A 147 -6.04 22.95 -19.27
CA CYS A 147 -5.50 23.12 -17.93
C CYS A 147 -6.03 24.41 -17.30
N GLN A 148 -6.72 24.30 -16.19
CA GLN A 148 -7.32 25.41 -15.44
C GLN A 148 -6.71 25.49 -14.04
N LYS A 149 -6.75 26.66 -13.40
CA LYS A 149 -6.27 26.81 -12.02
C LYS A 149 -7.12 26.00 -11.07
N ILE A 150 -6.46 25.38 -10.09
CA ILE A 150 -7.18 24.75 -8.97
C ILE A 150 -8.09 25.77 -8.28
N LYS A 151 -9.20 25.28 -7.76
CA LYS A 151 -10.23 26.05 -7.08
C LYS A 151 -9.84 26.24 -5.63
N ASP A 152 -10.08 27.45 -5.12
CA ASP A 152 -9.88 27.75 -3.70
C ASP A 152 -10.81 26.91 -2.80
N LEU A 153 -10.49 26.89 -1.51
CA LEU A 153 -11.34 26.29 -0.48
C LEU A 153 -12.76 26.87 -0.54
N ASP A 154 -13.74 26.03 -0.20
CA ASP A 154 -15.20 26.31 -0.24
C ASP A 154 -15.81 26.56 -1.63
N ASN A 155 -15.01 26.68 -2.69
CA ASN A 155 -15.52 26.79 -4.06
C ASN A 155 -16.09 25.45 -4.57
N GLN A 156 -17.01 25.54 -5.54
CA GLN A 156 -17.68 24.39 -6.12
C GLN A 156 -16.74 23.54 -6.98
N CYS A 157 -16.71 22.23 -6.73
CA CYS A 157 -15.88 21.26 -7.45
C CYS A 157 -16.71 20.10 -7.98
N GLN A 158 -16.16 19.38 -8.95
CA GLN A 158 -16.77 18.17 -9.52
C GLN A 158 -15.94 16.91 -9.25
N GLN A 159 -14.65 17.08 -9.01
CA GLN A 159 -13.70 16.01 -8.69
C GLN A 159 -12.60 16.55 -7.78
N SER A 160 -11.89 15.68 -7.07
CA SER A 160 -10.90 16.08 -6.06
C SER A 160 -9.74 16.89 -6.63
N GLN A 161 -9.33 16.62 -7.87
CA GLN A 161 -8.24 17.32 -8.54
C GLN A 161 -8.55 18.80 -8.79
N ASP A 162 -9.83 19.19 -8.84
CA ASP A 162 -10.25 20.60 -8.91
C ASP A 162 -9.69 21.39 -7.72
N CYS A 163 -9.55 20.76 -6.55
CA CYS A 163 -9.22 21.40 -5.28
C CYS A 163 -7.71 21.44 -4.98
N GLY A 164 -6.90 20.90 -5.90
CA GLY A 164 -5.45 20.78 -5.72
C GLY A 164 -5.05 19.74 -4.67
N ARG A 165 -3.81 19.84 -4.19
CA ARG A 165 -3.20 18.83 -3.31
C ARG A 165 -3.62 18.95 -1.85
N THR A 166 -4.07 20.13 -1.41
CA THR A 166 -4.38 20.41 0.00
C THR A 166 -5.84 20.14 0.39
N ALA A 167 -6.69 19.84 -0.59
CA ALA A 167 -8.12 19.67 -0.40
C ALA A 167 -8.66 18.58 -1.33
N THR A 168 -9.81 18.02 -0.97
CA THR A 168 -10.60 17.13 -1.83
C THR A 168 -11.98 17.71 -2.08
N CYS A 169 -12.67 17.18 -3.07
CA CYS A 169 -14.02 17.59 -3.41
C CYS A 169 -15.05 16.80 -2.59
N ILE A 170 -15.60 17.42 -1.54
CA ILE A 170 -16.58 16.77 -0.67
C ILE A 170 -18.00 17.13 -1.10
N PHE A 171 -18.85 16.11 -1.18
CA PHE A 171 -20.28 16.24 -1.48
C PHE A 171 -21.08 16.17 -0.19
N LEU A 172 -22.25 16.83 -0.13
CA LEU A 172 -23.12 16.71 1.04
C LEU A 172 -23.94 15.42 0.98
N ASN A 173 -24.30 14.97 -0.23
CA ASN A 173 -25.00 13.71 -0.45
C ASN A 173 -24.69 13.11 -1.85
N SER A 174 -25.18 11.90 -2.10
CA SER A 174 -24.95 11.17 -3.35
C SER A 174 -25.58 11.79 -4.60
N ALA A 175 -26.60 12.64 -4.45
CA ALA A 175 -27.34 13.25 -5.55
C ALA A 175 -26.78 14.62 -5.97
N ASP A 176 -25.86 15.19 -5.19
CA ASP A 176 -25.28 16.49 -5.50
C ASP A 176 -24.39 16.43 -6.74
N ALA A 177 -24.68 17.28 -7.72
CA ALA A 177 -23.89 17.41 -8.95
C ALA A 177 -22.53 18.06 -8.71
N ASN A 178 -22.39 18.85 -7.63
CA ASN A 178 -21.16 19.56 -7.29
C ASN A 178 -20.89 19.42 -5.79
N GLY A 179 -19.62 19.21 -5.45
CA GLY A 179 -19.12 19.28 -4.08
C GLY A 179 -18.50 20.64 -3.76
N LYS A 180 -17.81 20.72 -2.64
CA LYS A 180 -16.95 21.85 -2.25
C LYS A 180 -15.52 21.39 -1.97
N CYS A 181 -14.57 22.25 -2.28
CA CYS A 181 -13.18 22.03 -1.92
C CYS A 181 -12.99 22.17 -0.41
N THR A 182 -12.73 21.04 0.25
CA THR A 182 -12.58 20.96 1.70
C THR A 182 -11.16 20.50 2.04
N GLU A 183 -10.50 21.24 2.92
CA GLU A 183 -9.12 20.94 3.34
C GLU A 183 -9.03 19.63 4.14
N TYR A 184 -7.97 18.85 3.89
CA TYR A 184 -7.71 17.64 4.66
C TYR A 184 -7.46 17.93 6.14
N TYR A 185 -7.95 17.06 7.01
CA TYR A 185 -7.79 17.11 8.46
C TYR A 185 -8.34 18.39 9.13
N THR A 186 -9.45 18.92 8.64
CA THR A 186 -10.08 20.15 9.17
C THR A 186 -11.52 19.99 9.64
N VAL A 187 -12.22 18.95 9.17
CA VAL A 187 -13.63 18.74 9.48
C VAL A 187 -13.78 18.16 10.89
N PRO A 188 -14.51 18.83 11.80
CA PRO A 188 -14.66 18.38 13.18
C PRO A 188 -15.41 17.06 13.33
N GLN A 189 -15.15 16.38 14.45
CA GLN A 189 -15.94 15.24 14.90
C GLN A 189 -17.45 15.57 14.98
N GLY A 190 -18.30 14.58 14.72
CA GLY A 190 -19.75 14.66 14.59
C GLY A 190 -20.25 15.17 13.23
N THR A 191 -19.37 15.57 12.32
CA THR A 191 -19.79 16.12 11.01
C THR A 191 -20.01 15.01 10.00
N SER A 192 -21.17 14.97 9.36
CA SER A 192 -21.43 14.04 8.26
C SER A 192 -20.81 14.54 6.94
N ILE A 193 -20.19 13.63 6.21
CA ILE A 193 -19.63 13.83 4.87
C ILE A 193 -20.10 12.71 3.94
N TYR A 194 -20.20 12.98 2.64
CA TYR A 194 -20.38 11.93 1.65
C TYR A 194 -19.04 11.61 1.00
N ALA A 195 -18.50 10.42 1.30
CA ALA A 195 -17.24 9.95 0.77
C ALA A 195 -17.48 9.03 -0.44
N LYS A 196 -16.88 9.39 -1.59
CA LYS A 196 -16.89 8.56 -2.81
C LYS A 196 -15.65 7.66 -2.85
N THR A 197 -14.57 8.13 -2.28
CA THR A 197 -13.27 7.47 -2.19
C THR A 197 -12.78 7.46 -0.73
N GLU A 198 -11.79 6.63 -0.43
CA GLU A 198 -11.18 6.59 0.90
C GLU A 198 -10.59 7.95 1.28
N GLU A 199 -9.95 8.62 0.32
CA GLU A 199 -9.29 9.91 0.50
C GLU A 199 -10.25 11.00 0.98
N ASP A 200 -11.53 10.90 0.61
CA ASP A 200 -12.56 11.84 1.08
C ASP A 200 -12.74 11.77 2.60
N THR A 201 -12.45 10.64 3.24
CA THR A 201 -12.52 10.52 4.71
C THR A 201 -11.37 11.23 5.42
N PHE A 202 -10.27 11.55 4.73
CA PHE A 202 -9.15 12.28 5.31
C PHE A 202 -9.43 13.77 5.56
N VAL A 203 -10.61 14.28 5.18
CA VAL A 203 -11.04 15.63 5.60
C VAL A 203 -11.35 15.71 7.09
N CYS A 204 -11.70 14.59 7.72
CA CYS A 204 -11.93 14.52 9.14
C CYS A 204 -10.64 14.83 9.92
N GLU A 205 -10.73 15.60 11.00
CA GLU A 205 -9.58 16.10 11.78
C GLU A 205 -8.59 14.99 12.21
N ASP A 206 -9.14 13.84 12.61
CA ASP A 206 -8.42 12.65 13.03
C ASP A 206 -7.99 11.73 11.88
N GLY A 207 -8.37 12.06 10.64
CA GLY A 207 -8.13 11.25 9.45
C GLY A 207 -9.07 10.05 9.32
N TYR A 208 -10.13 10.00 10.12
CA TYR A 208 -11.08 8.89 10.18
C TYR A 208 -12.53 9.36 10.04
N GLY A 209 -13.27 8.70 9.17
CA GLY A 209 -14.73 8.74 9.12
C GLY A 209 -15.29 7.33 9.25
N SER A 210 -16.40 7.18 10.00
CA SER A 210 -17.14 5.93 10.10
C SER A 210 -18.41 5.98 9.25
N LEU A 211 -18.75 4.90 8.55
CA LEU A 211 -20.01 4.83 7.82
C LEU A 211 -21.17 4.85 8.82
N THR A 212 -22.16 5.73 8.61
CA THR A 212 -23.21 6.02 9.62
C THR A 212 -24.16 4.85 9.92
N THR A 213 -24.09 3.77 9.14
CA THR A 213 -25.01 2.61 9.23
C THR A 213 -24.33 1.34 9.74
N VAL A 214 -23.12 1.43 10.29
CA VAL A 214 -22.35 0.26 10.72
C VAL A 214 -22.92 -0.28 12.02
N THR A 215 -23.43 -1.51 11.99
CA THR A 215 -23.80 -2.31 13.17
C THR A 215 -23.36 -3.74 12.94
N GLY A 216 -22.92 -4.44 13.99
CA GLY A 216 -22.46 -5.82 13.88
C GLY A 216 -20.96 -5.93 13.55
N GLU A 217 -20.56 -6.97 12.83
CA GLU A 217 -19.17 -7.14 12.40
C GLU A 217 -18.75 -6.01 11.47
N TYR A 218 -17.62 -5.39 11.79
CA TYR A 218 -17.04 -4.30 11.03
C TYR A 218 -15.55 -4.55 10.81
N GLU A 219 -15.17 -4.40 9.55
CA GLU A 219 -13.79 -4.35 9.10
C GLU A 219 -13.58 -2.97 8.51
N TYR A 220 -12.56 -2.25 8.97
CA TYR A 220 -12.25 -0.96 8.38
C TYR A 220 -11.61 -1.18 7.01
N LYS A 221 -12.26 -0.65 5.98
CA LYS A 221 -11.89 -0.91 4.58
C LYS A 221 -11.14 0.27 3.99
N ILE A 222 -9.98 -0.03 3.43
CA ILE A 222 -9.08 0.88 2.74
C ILE A 222 -8.72 0.27 1.38
N GLY A 223 -8.58 1.12 0.37
CA GLY A 223 -8.29 0.70 -1.01
C GLY A 223 -9.50 0.10 -1.71
N THR A 224 -9.31 -1.07 -2.33
CA THR A 224 -10.27 -1.68 -3.27
C THR A 224 -11.62 -2.05 -2.65
N ASP A 225 -11.67 -2.22 -1.32
CA ASP A 225 -12.87 -2.63 -0.61
C ASP A 225 -13.64 -1.44 0.00
N PHE A 226 -13.22 -0.20 -0.27
CA PHE A 226 -13.89 1.00 0.22
C PHE A 226 -15.34 1.09 -0.29
N VAL A 227 -16.26 1.48 0.60
CA VAL A 227 -17.69 1.60 0.28
C VAL A 227 -18.08 3.07 0.24
N ALA A 228 -18.51 3.57 -0.91
CA ALA A 228 -19.03 4.93 -1.02
C ALA A 228 -20.31 5.10 -0.21
N GLY A 229 -20.48 6.23 0.47
CA GLY A 229 -21.64 6.47 1.31
C GLY A 229 -21.52 7.68 2.23
N SER A 230 -22.47 7.79 3.16
CA SER A 230 -22.45 8.80 4.22
C SER A 230 -21.60 8.34 5.39
N TYR A 231 -20.56 9.11 5.67
CA TYR A 231 -19.66 8.90 6.80
C TYR A 231 -19.86 10.01 7.82
N GLU A 232 -19.69 9.70 9.09
CA GLU A 232 -19.55 10.69 10.15
C GLU A 232 -18.08 10.76 10.54
N CYS A 233 -17.50 11.96 10.44
CA CYS A 233 -16.22 12.24 11.08
C CYS A 233 -16.42 12.00 12.57
N GLY A 234 -15.76 11.02 13.16
CA GLY A 234 -16.19 10.53 14.46
C GLY A 234 -15.04 10.04 15.31
N LYS A 235 -15.33 9.87 16.61
CA LYS A 235 -14.40 9.26 17.54
C LYS A 235 -14.12 7.83 17.09
N ALA A 236 -12.87 7.56 16.76
CA ALA A 236 -12.45 6.27 16.24
C ALA A 236 -12.85 5.12 17.19
N ILE A 237 -13.60 4.14 16.66
CA ILE A 237 -14.08 2.97 17.40
C ILE A 237 -12.88 2.05 17.66
N LEU A 238 -12.70 1.65 18.92
CA LEU A 238 -11.59 0.78 19.34
C LEU A 238 -12.08 -0.66 19.46
N SER A 239 -11.31 -1.62 18.92
CA SER A 239 -11.46 -3.03 19.29
C SER A 239 -10.80 -3.25 20.65
N GLU A 240 -11.60 -3.56 21.67
CA GLU A 240 -11.14 -3.76 23.06
C GLU A 240 -10.38 -5.09 23.22
N LYS A 241 -10.49 -5.97 22.22
CA LYS A 241 -9.98 -7.34 22.20
C LYS A 241 -9.00 -7.62 21.08
N ALA A 242 -8.49 -6.58 20.41
CA ALA A 242 -7.53 -6.72 19.32
C ALA A 242 -6.35 -7.64 19.70
N GLY A 243 -6.07 -8.63 18.83
CA GLY A 243 -5.02 -9.62 19.02
C GLY A 243 -5.35 -10.75 19.99
N GLU A 244 -6.47 -10.71 20.71
CA GLU A 244 -6.92 -11.82 21.55
C GLU A 244 -7.63 -12.91 20.73
N GLU A 245 -7.58 -14.15 21.21
CA GLU A 245 -8.30 -15.27 20.59
C GLU A 245 -9.82 -15.07 20.63
N CYS A 246 -10.50 -15.49 19.57
CA CYS A 246 -11.94 -15.41 19.43
C CYS A 246 -12.53 -16.67 18.79
N LYS A 247 -13.82 -16.91 18.99
CA LYS A 247 -14.57 -17.95 18.27
C LYS A 247 -15.43 -17.33 17.19
N THR A 248 -15.98 -16.17 17.49
CA THR A 248 -16.83 -15.38 16.60
C THR A 248 -16.53 -13.90 16.77
N SER A 249 -16.95 -13.08 15.82
CA SER A 249 -16.77 -11.63 15.89
C SER A 249 -17.44 -11.01 17.12
N PHE A 250 -18.49 -11.63 17.69
CA PHE A 250 -19.11 -11.17 18.94
C PHE A 250 -18.16 -11.16 20.15
N ASP A 251 -17.10 -11.97 20.13
CA ASP A 251 -16.07 -11.96 21.18
C ASP A 251 -15.17 -10.72 21.06
N CYS A 252 -15.15 -10.09 19.89
CA CYS A 252 -14.31 -8.94 19.54
C CYS A 252 -15.07 -7.61 19.68
N TYR A 253 -15.70 -7.39 20.83
CA TYR A 253 -16.49 -6.18 21.05
C TYR A 253 -15.65 -4.90 21.00
N SER A 254 -16.30 -3.82 20.58
CA SER A 254 -15.70 -2.51 20.51
C SER A 254 -16.11 -1.58 21.64
N SER A 255 -15.44 -0.44 21.74
CA SER A 255 -15.78 0.66 22.64
C SER A 255 -17.19 1.24 22.43
N ASP A 256 -17.80 1.01 21.26
CA ASP A 256 -19.16 1.47 20.93
C ASP A 256 -20.24 0.47 21.36
N GLY A 257 -19.86 -0.79 21.63
CA GLY A 257 -20.78 -1.85 22.08
C GLY A 257 -21.76 -2.37 21.02
N SER A 258 -22.01 -1.64 19.93
CA SER A 258 -22.85 -2.08 18.80
C SER A 258 -22.06 -2.65 17.62
N VAL A 259 -20.75 -2.37 17.61
CA VAL A 259 -19.79 -2.79 16.59
C VAL A 259 -18.85 -3.84 17.16
N PHE A 260 -18.52 -4.82 16.32
CA PHE A 260 -17.60 -5.91 16.64
C PHE A 260 -16.49 -5.95 15.60
N ALA A 261 -15.24 -6.08 16.02
CA ALA A 261 -14.14 -6.29 15.09
C ALA A 261 -14.23 -7.68 14.47
N LYS A 262 -13.62 -7.86 13.29
CA LYS A 262 -13.54 -9.14 12.60
C LYS A 262 -12.80 -10.18 13.45
N CYS A 263 -13.33 -11.40 13.52
CA CYS A 263 -12.67 -12.55 14.12
C CYS A 263 -12.26 -13.55 13.03
N ASP A 264 -10.95 -13.67 12.75
CA ASP A 264 -10.47 -14.49 11.64
C ASP A 264 -9.15 -15.19 11.94
N CYS A 265 -8.79 -16.18 11.13
CA CYS A 265 -7.58 -16.97 11.29
C CYS A 265 -6.32 -16.13 11.05
N SER A 266 -5.36 -16.25 11.97
CA SER A 266 -3.99 -15.78 11.74
C SER A 266 -3.22 -16.78 10.87
N SER A 267 -2.21 -16.28 10.13
CA SER A 267 -1.27 -17.14 9.38
C SER A 267 -0.29 -17.91 10.27
N GLY A 268 -0.23 -17.63 11.57
CA GLY A 268 0.73 -18.22 12.51
C GLY A 268 0.14 -19.05 13.64
N SER A 269 -1.18 -19.17 13.73
CA SER A 269 -1.84 -19.95 14.79
C SER A 269 -3.05 -20.71 14.29
N ASN A 270 -3.39 -21.77 15.03
CA ASN A 270 -4.64 -22.52 14.82
C ASN A 270 -5.87 -21.81 15.41
N SER A 271 -5.66 -20.65 16.03
CA SER A 271 -6.70 -19.85 16.67
C SER A 271 -7.15 -18.73 15.74
N LYS A 272 -8.44 -18.35 15.86
CA LYS A 272 -8.90 -17.09 15.30
C LYS A 272 -8.58 -15.99 16.29
N ILE A 273 -8.21 -14.81 15.78
CA ILE A 273 -7.91 -13.65 16.60
C ILE A 273 -8.78 -12.47 16.19
N CYS A 274 -9.05 -11.61 17.17
CA CYS A 274 -9.76 -10.38 16.96
C CYS A 274 -8.91 -9.37 16.20
N GLY A 275 -9.50 -8.78 15.17
CA GLY A 275 -8.92 -7.69 14.41
C GLY A 275 -8.93 -6.36 15.15
N ILE A 276 -8.38 -5.37 14.46
CA ILE A 276 -8.34 -3.98 14.90
C ILE A 276 -9.43 -3.15 14.21
N LEU A 277 -9.82 -2.07 14.88
CA LEU A 277 -10.71 -1.05 14.39
C LEU A 277 -9.97 0.31 14.32
N PRO A 278 -10.53 1.34 13.68
CA PRO A 278 -9.83 2.59 13.41
C PRO A 278 -9.28 3.32 14.65
N GLY A 279 -9.81 3.01 15.84
CA GLY A 279 -9.34 3.54 17.12
C GLY A 279 -8.13 2.82 17.72
N ASN A 280 -7.74 1.67 17.18
CA ASN A 280 -6.54 0.93 17.60
C ASN A 280 -5.25 1.66 17.15
N GLU A 281 -4.13 1.31 17.79
CA GLU A 281 -2.86 2.02 17.62
C GLU A 281 -2.34 1.97 16.19
N GLU A 282 -2.45 0.82 15.52
CA GLU A 282 -1.96 0.60 14.16
C GLU A 282 -2.64 1.54 13.15
N TRP A 283 -3.96 1.72 13.25
CA TRP A 283 -4.70 2.65 12.40
C TRP A 283 -4.37 4.11 12.73
N LYS A 284 -4.30 4.47 14.02
CA LYS A 284 -3.84 5.80 14.46
C LYS A 284 -2.45 6.13 13.92
N ASP A 285 -1.57 5.15 13.93
CA ASP A 285 -0.20 5.27 13.44
C ASP A 285 -0.16 5.49 11.94
N TYR A 286 -0.99 4.77 11.19
CA TYR A 286 -1.21 5.01 9.77
C TYR A 286 -1.69 6.44 9.52
N PHE A 287 -2.81 6.88 10.12
CA PHE A 287 -3.35 8.23 9.90
C PHE A 287 -2.35 9.33 10.27
N SER A 288 -1.61 9.16 11.36
CA SER A 288 -0.51 10.04 11.76
C SER A 288 0.58 10.13 10.68
N SER A 289 0.95 9.01 10.07
CA SER A 289 1.90 8.98 8.96
C SER A 289 1.34 9.57 7.67
N VAL A 290 0.05 9.37 7.36
CA VAL A 290 -0.60 10.04 6.21
C VAL A 290 -0.54 11.57 6.42
N LYS A 291 -0.87 12.06 7.62
CA LYS A 291 -0.81 13.50 7.95
C LYS A 291 0.60 14.09 7.84
N LYS A 292 1.63 13.33 8.23
CA LYS A 292 3.05 13.72 8.04
C LYS A 292 3.43 13.76 6.56
N TYR A 293 3.11 12.71 5.81
CA TYR A 293 3.36 12.61 4.38
C TYR A 293 2.66 13.74 3.60
N TYR A 294 1.41 14.01 3.92
CA TYR A 294 0.62 15.12 3.39
C TYR A 294 1.31 16.47 3.60
N LYS A 295 1.72 16.79 4.84
CA LYS A 295 2.41 18.04 5.15
C LYS A 295 3.70 18.23 4.35
N ALA A 296 4.44 17.14 4.13
CA ALA A 296 5.68 17.17 3.33
C ALA A 296 5.38 17.34 1.83
N THR A 297 4.26 16.79 1.35
CA THR A 297 3.89 16.72 -0.08
C THR A 297 2.84 17.74 -0.50
N LYS A 298 2.58 18.78 0.30
CA LYS A 298 1.57 19.81 -0.02
C LYS A 298 1.85 20.60 -1.30
N ASN A 299 3.12 20.68 -1.71
CA ASN A 299 3.57 21.41 -2.91
C ASN A 299 3.64 20.50 -4.16
N CYS A 300 3.17 19.26 -4.03
CA CYS A 300 3.17 18.29 -5.13
C CYS A 300 2.04 18.56 -6.11
N HIS A 301 2.13 17.89 -7.25
CA HIS A 301 1.05 17.91 -8.23
C HIS A 301 -0.27 17.40 -7.61
N GLY A 302 -1.39 18.06 -7.89
CA GLY A 302 -2.69 17.71 -7.28
C GLY A 302 -3.24 16.35 -7.73
N ALA A 303 -2.84 15.88 -8.91
CA ALA A 303 -3.16 14.53 -9.39
C ALA A 303 -2.30 13.43 -8.74
N GLN A 304 -1.24 13.79 -8.00
CA GLN A 304 -0.59 12.83 -7.14
C GLN A 304 -1.62 12.43 -6.08
N THR A 305 -1.92 11.15 -5.95
CA THR A 305 -2.85 10.65 -4.91
C THR A 305 -2.11 10.53 -3.58
N PHE A 306 -2.81 10.13 -2.51
CA PHE A 306 -2.11 9.78 -1.27
C PHE A 306 -1.15 8.60 -1.46
N GLU A 307 -1.29 7.78 -2.50
CA GLU A 307 -0.48 6.58 -2.74
C GLU A 307 0.88 6.85 -3.40
N GLY A 308 1.04 7.95 -4.13
CA GLY A 308 2.30 8.28 -4.82
C GLY A 308 3.41 8.75 -3.88
N VAL A 309 4.62 9.01 -4.40
CA VAL A 309 5.84 9.35 -3.60
C VAL A 309 6.20 10.84 -3.55
N CYS A 310 6.00 11.58 -4.64
CA CYS A 310 6.38 12.99 -4.78
C CYS A 310 7.76 13.36 -4.19
N GLY A 311 8.78 12.55 -4.49
CA GLY A 311 10.13 12.74 -3.98
C GLY A 311 10.32 12.52 -2.46
N GLU A 312 9.28 12.15 -1.73
CA GLU A 312 9.28 11.85 -0.29
C GLU A 312 9.20 10.33 -0.05
N SER A 313 10.09 9.57 -0.71
CA SER A 313 10.05 8.09 -0.72
C SER A 313 10.10 7.48 0.67
N GLU A 314 10.94 8.01 1.57
CA GLU A 314 11.03 7.48 2.93
C GLU A 314 9.72 7.67 3.72
N LEU A 315 9.06 8.82 3.57
CA LEU A 315 7.78 9.09 4.23
C LEU A 315 6.65 8.26 3.61
N ASN A 316 6.66 8.10 2.27
CA ASN A 316 5.73 7.22 1.59
C ASN A 316 5.87 5.78 2.09
N ASP A 317 7.09 5.26 2.17
CA ASP A 317 7.37 3.88 2.57
C ASP A 317 6.93 3.61 4.01
N LYS A 318 7.24 4.54 4.92
CA LYS A 318 6.77 4.48 6.31
C LYS A 318 5.24 4.49 6.40
N LYS A 319 4.57 5.29 5.58
CA LYS A 319 3.11 5.34 5.52
C LYS A 319 2.54 4.03 4.96
N GLN A 320 3.08 3.52 3.86
CA GLN A 320 2.64 2.27 3.25
C GLN A 320 2.87 1.05 4.16
N CYS A 321 4.01 0.99 4.86
CA CYS A 321 4.25 -0.04 5.86
C CYS A 321 3.18 -0.04 6.94
N LYS A 322 2.85 1.14 7.51
CA LYS A 322 1.80 1.24 8.53
C LYS A 322 0.41 0.91 8.00
N LYS A 323 0.11 1.29 6.75
CA LYS A 323 -1.12 0.89 6.05
C LYS A 323 -1.22 -0.62 5.96
N ALA A 324 -0.17 -1.28 5.45
CA ALA A 324 -0.13 -2.72 5.29
C ALA A 324 -0.22 -3.44 6.64
N MET A 325 0.51 -2.99 7.67
CA MET A 325 0.43 -3.53 9.03
C MET A 325 -0.99 -3.47 9.60
N ALA A 326 -1.68 -2.34 9.44
CA ALA A 326 -3.04 -2.18 9.96
C ALA A 326 -4.07 -3.00 9.15
N LYS A 327 -3.99 -2.93 7.82
CA LYS A 327 -4.89 -3.66 6.91
C LYS A 327 -4.78 -5.18 7.08
N ASN A 328 -3.55 -5.68 7.18
CA ASN A 328 -3.25 -7.11 7.26
C ASN A 328 -2.97 -7.57 8.70
N TYR A 329 -3.46 -6.83 9.70
CA TYR A 329 -3.16 -7.06 11.12
C TYR A 329 -3.41 -8.51 11.54
N ILE A 330 -4.58 -9.08 11.26
CA ILE A 330 -4.92 -10.46 11.65
C ILE A 330 -3.93 -11.45 11.02
N GLN A 331 -3.66 -11.31 9.72
CA GLN A 331 -2.80 -12.26 9.01
C GLN A 331 -1.34 -12.16 9.42
N TYR A 332 -0.88 -10.95 9.76
CA TYR A 332 0.49 -10.70 10.16
C TYR A 332 0.77 -10.99 11.64
N THR A 333 -0.26 -10.85 12.48
CA THR A 333 -0.19 -11.16 13.92
C THR A 333 0.09 -12.64 14.09
N GLU A 334 0.99 -12.99 15.01
CA GLU A 334 1.45 -14.38 15.26
C GLU A 334 2.15 -15.09 14.09
N ALA A 335 2.19 -14.52 12.87
CA ALA A 335 2.90 -15.12 11.75
C ALA A 335 4.36 -15.42 12.12
N SER A 336 4.78 -16.67 11.88
CA SER A 336 6.10 -17.16 12.25
C SER A 336 7.19 -16.39 11.51
N GLU A 337 8.40 -16.36 12.09
CA GLU A 337 9.54 -15.64 11.50
C GLU A 337 9.85 -16.13 10.08
N CYS A 338 9.70 -17.44 9.84
CA CYS A 338 9.85 -18.03 8.51
C CYS A 338 8.79 -17.52 7.52
N VAL A 339 7.51 -17.48 7.90
CA VAL A 339 6.45 -16.95 7.02
C VAL A 339 6.72 -15.49 6.69
N LYS A 340 7.19 -14.69 7.66
CA LYS A 340 7.62 -13.30 7.41
C LYS A 340 8.84 -13.22 6.48
N LEU A 341 9.84 -14.08 6.66
CA LEU A 341 11.06 -14.07 5.84
C LEU A 341 10.84 -14.56 4.40
N TYR A 342 10.02 -15.59 4.20
CA TYR A 342 9.88 -16.31 2.93
C TYR A 342 8.49 -16.19 2.27
N SER A 343 7.57 -15.41 2.84
CA SER A 343 6.27 -15.12 2.21
C SER A 343 6.42 -14.72 0.75
N ASN A 344 5.41 -14.96 -0.08
CA ASN A 344 5.35 -14.38 -1.42
C ASN A 344 3.89 -14.14 -1.80
N LYS A 345 3.66 -13.30 -2.80
CA LYS A 345 2.31 -12.89 -3.20
C LYS A 345 1.36 -14.02 -3.62
N TYR A 346 1.87 -15.22 -3.94
CA TYR A 346 1.06 -16.36 -4.37
C TYR A 346 0.62 -17.25 -3.22
N LEU A 347 1.42 -17.33 -2.16
CA LEU A 347 1.11 -18.16 -1.00
C LEU A 347 0.51 -17.35 0.15
N PHE A 348 1.10 -16.18 0.44
CA PHE A 348 0.72 -15.31 1.56
C PHE A 348 0.73 -13.85 1.09
N PRO A 349 -0.24 -13.44 0.25
CA PRO A 349 -0.27 -12.09 -0.31
C PRO A 349 -0.30 -11.00 0.76
N GLU A 350 -1.03 -11.20 1.85
CA GLU A 350 -1.18 -10.24 2.94
C GLU A 350 0.13 -10.06 3.72
N VAL A 351 0.82 -11.16 4.07
CA VAL A 351 2.12 -11.11 4.74
C VAL A 351 3.20 -10.55 3.81
N ASN A 352 3.17 -10.93 2.52
CA ASN A 352 4.11 -10.40 1.53
C ASN A 352 3.95 -8.89 1.35
N GLU A 353 2.71 -8.39 1.29
CA GLU A 353 2.43 -6.94 1.19
C GLU A 353 3.04 -6.18 2.38
N VAL A 354 2.89 -6.69 3.61
CA VAL A 354 3.51 -6.08 4.79
C VAL A 354 5.03 -6.04 4.67
N GLU A 355 5.66 -7.17 4.34
CA GLU A 355 7.11 -7.29 4.26
C GLU A 355 7.72 -6.44 3.14
N GLU A 356 7.02 -6.30 2.01
CA GLU A 356 7.45 -5.45 0.90
C GLU A 356 7.59 -3.98 1.31
N TRP A 357 6.70 -3.48 2.16
CA TRP A 357 6.74 -2.08 2.60
C TRP A 357 7.56 -1.86 3.87
N CYS A 358 7.54 -2.82 4.80
CA CYS A 358 8.16 -2.69 6.11
C CYS A 358 9.63 -3.13 6.16
N ASN A 359 10.07 -3.98 5.23
CA ASN A 359 11.44 -4.48 5.18
C ASN A 359 12.19 -3.89 3.98
N THR A 360 12.91 -2.78 4.22
CA THR A 360 13.66 -2.06 3.19
C THR A 360 14.59 -2.96 2.38
N LYS A 361 15.30 -3.90 3.01
CA LYS A 361 16.18 -4.84 2.30
C LYS A 361 15.41 -5.63 1.25
N ARG A 362 14.26 -6.19 1.64
CA ARG A 362 13.39 -6.99 0.77
C ARG A 362 12.70 -6.15 -0.30
N LYS A 363 12.26 -4.94 0.04
CA LYS A 363 11.71 -3.97 -0.93
C LYS A 363 12.69 -3.70 -2.07
N TYR A 364 13.94 -3.42 -1.71
CA TYR A 364 15.01 -3.11 -2.65
C TYR A 364 15.41 -4.33 -3.48
N THR A 365 15.47 -5.52 -2.88
CA THR A 365 15.61 -6.82 -3.57
C THR A 365 14.48 -7.03 -4.60
N LEU A 366 13.21 -6.92 -4.22
CA LEU A 366 12.06 -7.10 -5.12
C LEU A 366 12.00 -6.08 -6.26
N LEU A 367 12.55 -4.88 -6.06
CA LEU A 367 12.68 -3.85 -7.10
C LEU A 367 13.94 -4.04 -7.98
N GLY A 368 14.76 -5.07 -7.73
CA GLY A 368 16.03 -5.30 -8.42
C GLY A 368 17.12 -4.28 -8.08
N ILE A 369 16.95 -3.51 -7.01
CA ILE A 369 17.85 -2.45 -6.56
C ILE A 369 18.64 -2.99 -5.38
N ASN A 370 19.81 -3.60 -5.59
CA ASN A 370 20.63 -3.95 -4.43
C ASN A 370 21.20 -2.66 -3.80
N SER A 371 20.74 -2.31 -2.61
CA SER A 371 21.30 -1.21 -1.82
C SER A 371 22.63 -1.64 -1.22
N GLY A 372 23.67 -1.73 -2.06
CA GLY A 372 25.07 -1.88 -1.66
C GLY A 372 25.63 -0.71 -0.83
N TYR A 373 24.77 0.11 -0.22
CA TYR A 373 25.11 1.24 0.64
C TYR A 373 24.31 1.18 1.94
N GLY A 374 24.38 0.05 2.66
CA GLY A 374 24.35 0.08 4.13
C GLY A 374 25.69 0.62 4.66
N PRO A 375 25.72 1.25 5.86
CA PRO A 375 26.86 2.05 6.33
C PRO A 375 28.08 1.18 6.62
N SER A 376 28.87 0.90 5.60
CA SER A 376 30.18 0.27 5.71
C SER A 376 31.25 1.32 6.02
N ILE A 377 30.98 2.24 6.96
CA ILE A 377 31.99 3.22 7.39
C ILE A 377 32.92 2.62 8.47
N SER A 378 32.61 1.45 9.02
CA SER A 378 33.41 0.88 10.13
C SER A 378 34.55 -0.07 9.72
N VAL A 379 34.72 -0.39 8.43
CA VAL A 379 35.77 -1.35 8.00
C VAL A 379 36.90 -0.69 7.19
N LEU A 380 36.67 0.48 6.58
CA LEU A 380 37.71 1.19 5.81
C LEU A 380 38.67 2.04 6.67
N VAL A 381 38.33 2.30 7.94
CA VAL A 381 39.22 3.01 8.87
C VAL A 381 40.23 2.07 9.53
N LEU A 382 39.95 0.76 9.61
CA LEU A 382 40.85 -0.20 10.27
C LEU A 382 41.97 -0.73 9.36
N THR A 383 41.81 -0.67 8.03
CA THR A 383 42.85 -1.08 7.07
C THR A 383 43.81 0.04 6.69
N MET A 384 43.43 1.32 6.85
CA MET A 384 44.38 2.43 6.68
C MET A 384 45.26 2.66 7.92
N LEU A 385 44.81 2.29 9.12
CA LEU A 385 45.61 2.42 10.34
C LEU A 385 46.68 1.34 10.50
N THR A 386 46.54 0.17 9.86
CA THR A 386 47.60 -0.88 9.86
C THR A 386 48.64 -0.68 8.77
N ALA A 387 48.35 0.11 7.73
CA ALA A 387 49.33 0.47 6.69
C ALA A 387 50.27 1.61 7.10
N PHE A 388 49.93 2.41 8.13
CA PHE A 388 50.78 3.50 8.63
C PHE A 388 51.76 3.08 9.73
N LEU A 389 51.59 1.89 10.33
CA LEU A 389 52.49 1.38 11.39
C LEU A 389 53.61 0.48 10.88
N SER A 390 53.68 0.21 9.57
CA SER A 390 54.75 -0.58 8.92
C SER A 390 55.78 0.27 8.17
N PHE A 391 55.73 1.60 8.29
CA PHE A 391 56.74 2.52 7.74
C PHE A 391 57.51 3.30 8.82
N SER A 392 57.54 2.81 10.05
CA SER A 392 58.38 3.35 11.12
C SER A 392 58.90 2.24 12.02
N LEU A 393 59.79 1.40 11.48
CA LEU A 393 60.83 0.64 12.18
C LEU A 393 61.93 0.25 11.20
#